data_AF-F7YX61-F1
#
_entry.id   AF-F7YX61-F1
#
_cell.length_a   1.000
_cell.length_b   1.000
_cell.length_c   1.000
_cell.angle_alpha   90.00
_cell.angle_beta   90.00
_cell.angle_gamma   90.00
#
_symmetry.space_group_name_H-M   'P 1'
#
loop_
_entity.id
_entity.type
_entity.pdbx_description
1 polymer ?
#
loop_
_entity_poly.entity_id
_entity_poly.type
_entity_poly.pdbx_seq_one_letter_code
_entity_poly.pdbx_strand_id
1 'polypeptide(L)'
;MKKKLLVFCLLLALIVVQAQSYLDLFLNANYFARRTVVERGGSNRIRVELVYKWGKDKIVQVLSPVLLIWARRFDTFVIGQPNDIRISPLEILDLEDLLIRALKQYGVSKVEKEGANYKITVEGEGENYVAIIDENGFPRKITRTSKGIVNEMVYETVEPLKEDFEKVASRYRINFQVESVNLPLEIKKVLESVSWYTVSRLKIGDQQVVMIIANHKSGAIVKAVYSPSEVNVNVEPNEKIIIRKGEGYYVYLITQDEKTYNEILSTLSSIE
;
A
#
# COMPACT_ATOMS: atom_id res chain seq x y z
N MET A 1 -24.42 37.74 -27.29
CA MET A 1 -23.57 36.53 -27.19
C MET A 1 -22.41 36.66 -26.21
N LYS A 2 -21.58 37.72 -26.27
CA LYS A 2 -20.42 37.91 -25.37
C LYS A 2 -20.73 37.83 -23.86
N LYS A 3 -21.82 38.44 -23.38
CA LYS A 3 -22.23 38.37 -21.96
C LYS A 3 -22.64 36.96 -21.51
N LYS A 4 -23.34 36.20 -22.35
CA LYS A 4 -23.74 34.80 -22.04
C LYS A 4 -22.53 33.86 -22.05
N LEU A 5 -21.57 34.09 -22.95
CA LEU A 5 -20.31 33.35 -22.99
C LEU A 5 -19.44 33.66 -21.76
N LEU A 6 -19.34 34.93 -21.36
CA LEU A 6 -18.61 35.34 -20.15
C LEU A 6 -19.21 34.70 -18.89
N VAL A 7 -20.54 34.71 -18.75
CA VAL A 7 -21.25 34.07 -17.64
C VAL A 7 -21.04 32.55 -17.64
N PHE A 8 -21.07 31.91 -18.81
CA PHE A 8 -20.80 30.48 -18.94
C PHE A 8 -19.34 30.13 -18.57
N CYS A 9 -18.36 30.92 -19.00
CA CYS A 9 -16.96 30.75 -18.61
C CYS A 9 -16.75 31.00 -17.10
N LEU A 10 -17.43 31.99 -16.52
CA LEU A 10 -17.40 32.25 -15.06
C LEU A 10 -18.00 31.10 -14.25
N LEU A 11 -19.11 30.53 -14.71
CA LEU A 11 -19.73 29.35 -14.10
C LEU A 11 -18.81 28.12 -14.17
N LEU A 12 -18.19 27.87 -15.33
CA LEU A 12 -17.20 26.80 -15.48
C LEU A 12 -15.99 27.01 -14.57
N ALA A 13 -15.46 28.24 -14.50
CA ALA A 13 -14.35 28.58 -13.61
C ALA A 13 -14.72 28.38 -12.13
N LEU A 14 -15.93 28.77 -11.71
CA LEU A 14 -16.40 28.56 -10.33
C LEU A 14 -16.50 27.08 -9.98
N ILE A 15 -17.01 26.24 -10.90
CA ILE A 15 -17.11 24.79 -10.70
C ILE A 15 -15.72 24.18 -10.54
N VAL A 16 -14.76 24.60 -11.36
CA VAL A 16 -13.36 24.13 -11.28
C VAL A 16 -12.70 24.57 -9.97
N VAL A 17 -12.89 25.83 -9.55
CA VAL A 17 -12.32 26.35 -8.28
C VAL A 17 -12.91 25.65 -7.06
N GLN A 18 -14.24 25.44 -7.02
CA GLN A 18 -14.85 24.64 -5.96
C GLN A 18 -14.37 23.20 -5.99
N ALA A 19 -14.09 22.66 -7.18
CA ALA A 19 -13.61 21.30 -7.30
C ALA A 19 -12.17 21.12 -6.78
N GLN A 20 -11.31 22.09 -7.08
CA GLN A 20 -9.98 22.19 -6.49
C GLN A 20 -10.05 22.20 -4.96
N SER A 21 -11.02 22.95 -4.40
CA SER A 21 -11.13 23.11 -2.95
C SER A 21 -11.46 21.81 -2.20
N TYR A 22 -12.32 20.92 -2.72
CA TYR A 22 -12.61 19.65 -2.04
C TYR A 22 -11.46 18.64 -2.18
N LEU A 23 -10.71 18.70 -3.29
CA LEU A 23 -9.58 17.79 -3.49
C LEU A 23 -8.46 18.13 -2.51
N ASP A 24 -8.22 19.42 -2.30
CA ASP A 24 -7.31 19.90 -1.27
C ASP A 24 -7.78 19.49 0.13
N LEU A 25 -9.08 19.56 0.42
CA LEU A 25 -9.64 19.03 1.68
C LEU A 25 -9.35 17.53 1.84
N PHE A 26 -9.58 16.72 0.80
CA PHE A 26 -9.30 15.29 0.82
C PHE A 26 -7.82 14.96 1.06
N LEU A 27 -6.93 15.61 0.31
CA LEU A 27 -5.49 15.39 0.42
C LEU A 27 -4.96 15.72 1.82
N ASN A 28 -5.54 16.74 2.46
CA ASN A 28 -5.14 17.22 3.78
C ASN A 28 -6.04 16.72 4.93
N ALA A 29 -7.00 15.84 4.65
CA ALA A 29 -7.97 15.40 5.64
C ALA A 29 -7.33 14.65 6.81
N ASN A 30 -7.81 14.95 8.01
CA ASN A 30 -7.49 14.24 9.25
C ASN A 30 -8.74 13.54 9.77
N TYR A 31 -8.73 12.21 9.78
CA TYR A 31 -9.91 11.45 10.18
C TYR A 31 -9.58 10.10 10.81
N PHE A 32 -10.53 9.64 11.61
CA PHE A 32 -10.68 8.25 11.99
C PHE A 32 -11.72 7.61 11.07
N ALA A 33 -11.48 6.38 10.64
CA ALA A 33 -12.44 5.64 9.84
C ALA A 33 -12.44 4.14 10.14
N ARG A 34 -13.63 3.53 10.05
CA ARG A 34 -13.77 2.09 9.81
C ARG A 34 -14.04 1.90 8.33
N ARG A 35 -13.26 1.05 7.67
CA ARG A 35 -13.43 0.76 6.24
C ARG A 35 -13.30 -0.72 5.93
N THR A 36 -13.98 -1.15 4.89
CA THR A 36 -13.87 -2.49 4.32
C THR A 36 -13.16 -2.40 2.98
N VAL A 37 -12.16 -3.25 2.79
CA VAL A 37 -11.41 -3.35 1.53
C VAL A 37 -11.67 -4.70 0.90
N VAL A 38 -12.07 -4.67 -0.37
CA VAL A 38 -12.43 -5.83 -1.18
C VAL A 38 -11.56 -5.85 -2.42
N GLU A 39 -10.92 -6.97 -2.69
CA GLU A 39 -10.21 -7.26 -3.93
C GLU A 39 -10.99 -8.38 -4.64
N ARG A 40 -11.37 -8.16 -5.90
CA ARG A 40 -12.03 -9.14 -6.76
C ARG A 40 -11.20 -9.38 -8.02
N GLY A 41 -11.00 -10.63 -8.39
CA GLY A 41 -10.16 -11.02 -9.53
C GLY A 41 -9.66 -12.45 -9.39
N GLY A 42 -8.36 -12.69 -9.61
CA GLY A 42 -7.74 -14.02 -9.51
C GLY A 42 -7.87 -14.68 -8.13
N SER A 43 -8.01 -13.88 -7.06
CA SER A 43 -8.43 -14.35 -5.74
C SER A 43 -9.29 -13.28 -5.08
N ASN A 44 -10.38 -13.67 -4.43
CA ASN A 44 -11.23 -12.72 -3.71
C ASN A 44 -10.72 -12.56 -2.29
N ARG A 45 -10.48 -11.32 -1.87
CA ARG A 45 -10.03 -11.00 -0.51
C ARG A 45 -10.89 -9.90 0.06
N ILE A 46 -11.23 -10.03 1.34
CA ILE A 46 -11.97 -9.03 2.10
C ILE A 46 -11.21 -8.80 3.38
N ARG A 47 -11.02 -7.53 3.73
CA ARG A 47 -10.43 -7.13 5.01
C ARG A 47 -11.18 -5.95 5.59
N VAL A 48 -11.23 -5.90 6.90
CA VAL A 48 -11.83 -4.81 7.66
C VAL A 48 -10.71 -4.07 8.38
N GLU A 49 -10.73 -2.74 8.32
CA GLU A 49 -9.67 -1.89 8.84
C GLU A 49 -10.22 -0.76 9.70
N LEU A 50 -9.48 -0.39 10.74
CA LEU A 50 -9.55 0.91 11.39
C LEU A 50 -8.38 1.76 10.89
N VAL A 51 -8.64 3.03 10.61
CA VAL A 51 -7.66 3.96 10.05
C VAL A 51 -7.67 5.25 10.84
N TYR A 52 -6.49 5.71 11.20
CA TYR A 52 -6.25 7.05 11.72
C TYR A 52 -5.34 7.76 10.71
N LYS A 53 -5.77 8.87 10.13
CA LYS A 53 -5.03 9.63 9.12
C LYS A 53 -4.76 11.05 9.60
N TRP A 54 -3.53 11.52 9.37
CA TRP A 54 -3.09 12.90 9.58
C TRP A 54 -2.40 13.42 8.32
N GLY A 55 -3.15 13.96 7.37
CA GLY A 55 -2.61 14.39 6.07
C GLY A 55 -1.91 13.24 5.36
N LYS A 56 -0.57 13.21 5.39
CA LYS A 56 0.23 12.10 4.86
C LYS A 56 0.47 10.97 5.87
N ASP A 57 0.46 11.22 7.16
CA ASP A 57 0.73 10.15 8.13
C ASP A 57 -0.52 9.29 8.36
N LYS A 58 -0.32 8.03 8.71
CA LYS A 58 -1.45 7.16 9.08
C LYS A 58 -1.06 5.96 9.91
N ILE A 59 -2.03 5.46 10.66
CA ILE A 59 -1.99 4.19 11.36
C ILE A 59 -3.20 3.39 10.90
N VAL A 60 -2.99 2.15 10.48
CA VAL A 60 -4.04 1.25 10.03
C VAL A 60 -3.96 -0.05 10.82
N GLN A 61 -5.10 -0.44 11.39
CA GLN A 61 -5.28 -1.71 12.06
C GLN A 61 -6.23 -2.57 11.24
N VAL A 62 -5.71 -3.64 10.66
CA VAL A 62 -6.51 -4.69 10.02
C VAL A 62 -7.12 -5.55 11.13
N LEU A 63 -8.45 -5.62 11.17
CA LEU A 63 -9.22 -6.40 12.15
C LEU A 63 -9.52 -7.83 11.66
N SER A 64 -9.60 -8.02 10.35
CA SER A 64 -9.98 -9.29 9.71
C SER A 64 -9.36 -9.35 8.31
N PRO A 65 -8.92 -10.53 7.81
CA PRO A 65 -9.02 -11.85 8.45
C PRO A 65 -7.94 -12.12 9.50
N VAL A 66 -6.86 -11.33 9.51
CA VAL A 66 -5.75 -11.46 10.46
C VAL A 66 -5.48 -10.10 11.08
N LEU A 67 -5.32 -10.09 12.40
CA LEU A 67 -4.97 -8.90 13.14
C LEU A 67 -3.55 -8.44 12.77
N LEU A 68 -3.45 -7.26 12.16
CA LEU A 68 -2.21 -6.65 11.71
C LEU A 68 -2.28 -5.15 11.90
N ILE A 69 -1.18 -4.52 12.28
CA ILE A 69 -1.06 -3.07 12.37
C ILE A 69 0.06 -2.65 11.42
N TRP A 70 -0.17 -1.58 10.67
CA TRP A 70 0.88 -0.88 9.96
C TRP A 70 0.71 0.63 10.10
N ALA A 71 1.81 1.36 10.00
CA ALA A 71 1.77 2.81 10.09
C ALA A 71 2.81 3.45 9.19
N ARG A 72 2.48 4.64 8.68
CA ARG A 72 3.39 5.57 8.01
C ARG A 72 3.54 6.81 8.87
N ARG A 73 4.78 7.19 9.16
CA ARG A 73 5.13 8.46 9.79
C ARG A 73 6.26 9.09 8.99
N PHE A 74 6.01 10.26 8.42
CA PHE A 74 6.85 10.86 7.40
C PHE A 74 7.07 9.85 6.25
N ASP A 75 8.32 9.42 6.04
CA ASP A 75 8.68 8.43 5.03
C ASP A 75 9.10 7.08 5.64
N THR A 76 8.84 6.87 6.93
CA THR A 76 9.11 5.59 7.61
C THR A 76 7.84 4.78 7.76
N PHE A 77 7.96 3.49 7.45
CA PHE A 77 6.87 2.53 7.51
C PHE A 77 7.15 1.49 8.58
N VAL A 78 6.11 1.10 9.31
CA VAL A 78 6.17 -0.02 10.26
C VAL A 78 5.00 -0.96 10.01
N ILE A 79 5.19 -2.24 10.31
CA ILE A 79 4.17 -3.28 10.14
C ILE A 79 4.41 -4.43 11.12
N GLY A 80 3.35 -5.07 11.58
CA GLY A 80 3.44 -6.27 12.40
C GLY A 80 2.17 -6.57 13.17
N GLN A 81 2.22 -7.61 13.99
CA GLN A 81 1.17 -7.90 14.96
C GLN A 81 1.30 -7.00 16.19
N PRO A 82 0.24 -6.85 17.00
CA PRO A 82 0.37 -6.19 18.30
C PRO A 82 1.54 -6.80 19.09
N ASN A 83 2.44 -5.94 19.60
CA ASN A 83 3.68 -6.31 20.31
C ASN A 83 4.86 -6.81 19.46
N ASP A 84 4.72 -6.98 18.14
CA ASP A 84 5.81 -7.36 17.24
C ASP A 84 5.85 -6.44 15.99
N ILE A 85 5.75 -5.13 16.23
CA ILE A 85 5.83 -4.11 15.19
C ILE A 85 7.29 -3.84 14.85
N ARG A 86 7.60 -3.78 13.56
CA ARG A 86 8.96 -3.57 13.02
C ARG A 86 8.95 -2.56 11.89
N ILE A 87 10.09 -1.93 11.64
CA ILE A 87 10.28 -1.11 10.45
C ILE A 87 10.12 -1.98 9.20
N SER A 88 9.25 -1.53 8.30
CA SER A 88 9.04 -2.11 6.98
C SER A 88 10.16 -1.62 6.06
N PRO A 89 10.95 -2.53 5.44
CA PRO A 89 11.94 -2.16 4.43
C PRO A 89 11.34 -1.56 3.15
N LEU A 90 10.02 -1.68 2.96
CA LEU A 90 9.30 -1.12 1.81
C LEU A 90 8.26 -0.08 2.22
N GLU A 91 7.90 0.76 1.24
CA GLU A 91 6.67 1.52 1.31
C GLU A 91 5.44 0.59 1.39
N ILE A 92 4.51 0.95 2.25
CA ILE A 92 3.21 0.28 2.37
C ILE A 92 2.17 1.26 1.82
N LEU A 93 1.49 0.87 0.75
CA LEU A 93 0.49 1.70 0.08
C LEU A 93 -0.85 1.00 0.10
N ASP A 94 -1.87 1.72 0.53
CA ASP A 94 -3.26 1.30 0.35
C ASP A 94 -3.88 1.97 -0.88
N LEU A 95 -5.16 1.66 -1.13
CA LEU A 95 -5.88 2.17 -2.29
C LEU A 95 -5.98 3.71 -2.32
N GLU A 96 -6.01 4.33 -1.14
CA GLU A 96 -6.06 5.79 -1.02
C GLU A 96 -4.70 6.40 -1.39
N ASP A 97 -3.58 5.83 -0.94
CA ASP A 97 -2.25 6.28 -1.36
C ASP A 97 -2.05 6.14 -2.87
N LEU A 98 -2.51 5.03 -3.44
CA LEU A 98 -2.42 4.77 -4.88
C LEU A 98 -3.24 5.79 -5.67
N LEU A 99 -4.45 6.11 -5.22
CA LEU A 99 -5.26 7.20 -5.80
C LEU A 99 -4.52 8.53 -5.71
N ILE A 100 -3.92 8.87 -4.56
CA ILE A 100 -3.18 10.13 -4.38
C ILE A 100 -1.97 10.20 -5.33
N ARG A 101 -1.28 9.09 -5.57
CA ARG A 101 -0.20 9.02 -6.57
C ARG A 101 -0.74 9.25 -7.98
N ALA A 102 -1.82 8.56 -8.34
CA ALA A 102 -2.45 8.72 -9.65
C ALA A 102 -2.94 10.16 -9.88
N LEU A 103 -3.55 10.80 -8.87
CA LEU A 103 -3.95 12.21 -8.93
C LEU A 103 -2.78 13.15 -9.20
N LYS A 104 -1.63 12.92 -8.57
CA LYS A 104 -0.42 13.74 -8.78
C LYS A 104 0.19 13.52 -10.16
N GLN A 105 0.13 12.29 -10.66
CA GLN A 105 0.78 11.89 -11.91
C GLN A 105 -0.08 12.25 -13.13
N TYR A 106 -1.37 11.95 -13.09
CA TYR A 106 -2.27 12.05 -14.23
C TYR A 106 -3.27 13.20 -14.12
N GLY A 107 -3.46 13.76 -12.92
CA GLY A 107 -4.49 14.76 -12.66
C GLY A 107 -5.89 14.16 -12.54
N VAL A 108 -6.90 15.02 -12.51
CA VAL A 108 -8.31 14.61 -12.47
C VAL A 108 -8.85 14.55 -13.89
N SER A 109 -9.36 13.39 -14.32
CA SER A 109 -9.97 13.21 -15.64
C SER A 109 -11.41 13.69 -15.66
N LYS A 110 -12.17 13.45 -14.58
CA LYS A 110 -13.59 13.84 -14.48
C LYS A 110 -14.01 14.13 -13.05
N VAL A 111 -14.92 15.08 -12.89
CA VAL A 111 -15.60 15.41 -11.63
C VAL A 111 -17.10 15.45 -11.86
N GLU A 112 -17.87 14.76 -11.02
CA GLU A 112 -19.33 14.76 -11.04
C GLU A 112 -19.86 15.03 -9.63
N LYS A 113 -20.84 15.93 -9.49
CA LYS A 113 -21.53 16.13 -8.22
C LYS A 113 -22.67 15.12 -8.10
N GLU A 114 -22.66 14.31 -7.04
CA GLU A 114 -23.65 13.29 -6.74
C GLU A 114 -24.28 13.57 -5.38
N GLY A 115 -25.34 14.39 -5.36
CA GLY A 115 -25.98 14.86 -4.13
C GLY A 115 -25.02 15.70 -3.28
N ALA A 116 -24.74 15.23 -2.06
CA ALA A 116 -23.79 15.84 -1.13
C ALA A 116 -22.34 15.35 -1.31
N ASN A 117 -22.08 14.53 -2.34
CA ASN A 117 -20.76 13.99 -2.64
C ASN A 117 -20.24 14.46 -4.00
N TYR A 118 -18.94 14.26 -4.19
CA TYR A 118 -18.21 14.47 -5.42
C TYR A 118 -17.59 13.15 -5.84
N LYS A 119 -17.87 12.73 -7.07
CA LYS A 119 -17.24 11.59 -7.72
C LYS A 119 -16.12 12.08 -8.62
N ILE A 120 -14.93 11.56 -8.37
CA ILE A 120 -13.69 11.92 -9.06
C ILE A 120 -13.22 10.70 -9.82
N THR A 121 -12.91 10.86 -11.09
CA THR A 121 -12.31 9.82 -11.92
C THR A 121 -10.89 10.23 -12.31
N VAL A 122 -9.97 9.28 -12.19
CA VAL A 122 -8.58 9.40 -12.65
C VAL A 122 -8.30 8.25 -13.59
N GLU A 123 -8.04 8.57 -14.85
CA GLU A 123 -7.68 7.61 -15.90
C GLU A 123 -6.16 7.61 -16.06
N GLY A 124 -5.54 6.46 -15.82
CA GLY A 124 -4.10 6.24 -15.98
C GLY A 124 -3.78 5.17 -17.01
N GLU A 125 -2.49 4.91 -17.21
CA GLU A 125 -2.03 3.88 -18.15
C GLU A 125 -2.26 2.47 -17.60
N GLY A 126 -3.40 1.88 -17.94
CA GLY A 126 -3.75 0.50 -17.54
C GLY A 126 -4.35 0.38 -16.14
N GLU A 127 -4.67 1.50 -15.50
CA GLU A 127 -5.43 1.56 -14.27
C GLU A 127 -6.35 2.77 -14.24
N ASN A 128 -7.55 2.58 -13.69
CA ASN A 128 -8.54 3.64 -13.54
C ASN A 128 -8.99 3.70 -12.08
N TYR A 129 -9.13 4.90 -11.54
CA TYR A 129 -9.62 5.13 -10.19
C TYR A 129 -10.92 5.93 -10.24
N VAL A 130 -11.84 5.57 -9.33
CA VAL A 130 -13.04 6.34 -9.03
C VAL A 130 -13.11 6.54 -7.53
N ALA A 131 -13.16 7.79 -7.07
CA ALA A 131 -13.32 8.13 -5.66
C ALA A 131 -14.61 8.91 -5.45
N ILE A 132 -15.36 8.56 -4.41
CA ILE A 132 -16.51 9.31 -3.92
C ILE A 132 -16.09 9.98 -2.62
N ILE A 133 -16.19 11.30 -2.57
CA ILE A 133 -15.72 12.15 -1.48
C ILE A 133 -16.87 13.06 -1.06
N ASP A 134 -17.09 13.25 0.23
CA ASP A 134 -18.13 14.18 0.70
C ASP A 134 -17.65 15.64 0.65
N GLU A 135 -18.57 16.57 0.96
CA GLU A 135 -18.29 18.02 0.96
C GLU A 135 -17.23 18.47 1.98
N ASN A 136 -16.90 17.64 2.97
CA ASN A 136 -15.85 17.91 3.96
C ASN A 136 -14.49 17.35 3.53
N GLY A 137 -14.40 16.73 2.35
CA GLY A 137 -13.19 16.06 1.86
C GLY A 137 -13.00 14.65 2.41
N PHE A 138 -14.00 14.06 3.08
CA PHE A 138 -13.87 12.70 3.59
C PHE A 138 -14.22 11.65 2.54
N PRO A 139 -13.41 10.60 2.37
CA PRO A 139 -13.71 9.56 1.40
C PRO A 139 -14.89 8.70 1.87
N ARG A 140 -15.76 8.34 0.93
CA ARG A 140 -16.86 7.39 1.10
C ARG A 140 -16.54 6.05 0.43
N LYS A 141 -15.96 6.12 -0.76
CA LYS A 141 -15.59 4.93 -1.53
C LYS A 141 -14.44 5.25 -2.47
N ILE A 142 -13.49 4.32 -2.61
CA ILE A 142 -12.47 4.36 -3.65
C ILE A 142 -12.51 3.03 -4.38
N THR A 143 -12.54 3.07 -5.70
CA THR A 143 -12.48 1.91 -6.58
C THR A 143 -11.31 2.05 -7.52
N ARG A 144 -10.52 0.99 -7.71
CA ARG A 144 -9.50 0.88 -8.76
C ARG A 144 -9.78 -0.33 -9.61
N THR A 145 -9.73 -0.14 -10.92
CA THR A 145 -9.78 -1.22 -11.90
C THR A 145 -8.45 -1.27 -12.64
N SER A 146 -7.78 -2.42 -12.63
CA SER A 146 -6.53 -2.63 -13.37
C SER A 146 -6.40 -4.09 -13.78
N LYS A 147 -6.15 -4.34 -15.07
CA LYS A 147 -5.88 -5.69 -15.62
C LYS A 147 -6.87 -6.78 -15.17
N GLY A 148 -8.17 -6.45 -15.16
CA GLY A 148 -9.23 -7.38 -14.75
C GLY A 148 -9.40 -7.57 -13.23
N ILE A 149 -8.60 -6.88 -12.41
CA ILE A 149 -8.73 -6.85 -10.95
C ILE A 149 -9.46 -5.57 -10.54
N VAL A 150 -10.46 -5.71 -9.68
CA VAL A 150 -11.20 -4.60 -9.08
C VAL A 150 -10.91 -4.56 -7.58
N ASN A 151 -10.37 -3.43 -7.12
CA ASN A 151 -10.17 -3.14 -5.72
C ASN A 151 -11.19 -2.09 -5.29
N GLU A 152 -11.87 -2.33 -4.19
CA GLU A 152 -12.80 -1.38 -3.59
C GLU A 152 -12.44 -1.15 -2.13
N MET A 153 -12.46 0.10 -1.71
CA MET A 153 -12.31 0.52 -0.32
C MET A 153 -13.53 1.35 0.03
N VAL A 154 -14.37 0.83 0.91
CA VAL A 154 -15.64 1.44 1.33
C VAL A 154 -15.48 1.92 2.76
N TYR A 155 -15.68 3.21 2.98
CA TYR A 155 -15.63 3.85 4.29
C TYR A 155 -17.01 3.77 4.92
N GLU A 156 -17.14 2.94 5.94
CA GLU A 156 -18.43 2.72 6.61
C GLU A 156 -18.72 3.83 7.62
N THR A 157 -17.68 4.24 8.35
CA THR A 157 -17.73 5.40 9.25
C THR A 157 -16.49 6.25 9.01
N VAL A 158 -16.68 7.57 9.02
CA VAL A 158 -15.58 8.55 8.96
C VAL A 158 -15.91 9.69 9.89
N GLU A 159 -14.98 10.02 10.77
CA GLU A 159 -15.12 11.06 11.78
C GLU A 159 -13.87 11.95 11.83
N PRO A 160 -14.00 13.27 12.06
CA PRO A 160 -12.85 14.14 12.24
C PRO A 160 -11.93 13.63 13.37
N LEU A 161 -10.64 13.53 13.09
CA LEU A 161 -9.67 13.05 14.06
C LEU A 161 -9.11 14.19 14.90
N LYS A 162 -9.34 14.11 16.21
CA LYS A 162 -8.85 15.09 17.20
C LYS A 162 -7.59 14.64 17.94
N GLU A 163 -7.26 13.34 17.88
CA GLU A 163 -6.12 12.79 18.60
C GLU A 163 -4.84 12.98 17.79
N ASP A 164 -3.72 13.26 18.46
CA ASP A 164 -2.41 13.35 17.83
C ASP A 164 -1.86 11.97 17.48
N PHE A 165 -0.99 11.93 16.45
CA PHE A 165 -0.33 10.71 15.99
C PHE A 165 0.31 9.93 17.13
N GLU A 166 1.14 10.58 17.96
CA GLU A 166 1.90 9.92 19.02
C GLU A 166 0.99 9.27 20.08
N LYS A 167 -0.14 9.92 20.38
CA LYS A 167 -1.13 9.38 21.30
C LYS A 167 -1.72 8.08 20.75
N VAL A 168 -2.08 8.05 19.47
CA VAL A 168 -2.61 6.83 18.84
C VAL A 168 -1.54 5.76 18.69
N ALA A 169 -0.34 6.13 18.26
CA ALA A 169 0.80 5.23 18.13
C ALA A 169 1.12 4.50 19.44
N SER A 170 1.07 5.22 20.57
CA SER A 170 1.30 4.65 21.90
C SER A 170 0.28 3.55 22.27
N ARG A 171 -1.00 3.70 21.89
CA ARG A 171 -2.05 2.68 22.12
C ARG A 171 -1.72 1.36 21.42
N TYR A 172 -1.07 1.45 20.28
CA TYR A 172 -0.65 0.31 19.46
C TYR A 172 0.79 -0.15 19.74
N ARG A 173 1.48 0.49 20.69
CA ARG A 173 2.90 0.25 20.99
C ARG A 173 3.78 0.38 19.74
N ILE A 174 3.42 1.29 18.84
CA ILE A 174 4.20 1.61 17.65
C ILE A 174 5.41 2.44 18.09
N ASN A 175 6.60 1.99 17.72
CA ASN A 175 7.83 2.73 17.93
C ASN A 175 8.62 2.78 16.62
N PHE A 176 8.85 3.99 16.12
CA PHE A 176 9.62 4.25 14.90
C PHE A 176 11.14 4.28 15.13
N GLN A 177 11.60 4.20 16.39
CA GLN A 177 13.00 4.16 16.79
C GLN A 177 13.53 2.72 17.00
N VAL A 178 12.75 1.69 16.66
CA VAL A 178 13.18 0.29 16.77
C VAL A 178 14.20 0.01 15.67
N GLU A 179 15.25 -0.75 15.98
CA GLU A 179 16.23 -1.19 14.98
C GLU A 179 15.54 -1.81 13.75
N SER A 180 15.86 -1.26 12.58
CA SER A 180 15.43 -1.83 11.31
C SER A 180 16.07 -3.20 11.15
N VAL A 181 15.30 -4.20 10.69
CA VAL A 181 15.94 -5.37 10.08
C VAL A 181 16.63 -4.88 8.83
N ASN A 182 17.95 -4.79 8.87
CA ASN A 182 18.75 -4.54 7.68
C ASN A 182 18.71 -5.80 6.81
N LEU A 183 17.66 -5.93 6.01
CA LEU A 183 17.64 -6.91 4.94
C LEU A 183 18.75 -6.58 3.94
N PRO A 184 19.44 -7.61 3.40
CA PRO A 184 20.37 -7.42 2.30
C PRO A 184 19.74 -6.66 1.13
N LEU A 185 20.57 -5.94 0.37
CA LEU A 185 20.13 -5.10 -0.74
C LEU A 185 19.36 -5.93 -1.79
N GLU A 186 19.75 -7.18 -2.00
CA GLU A 186 19.10 -8.15 -2.88
C GLU A 186 17.64 -8.36 -2.49
N ILE A 187 17.37 -8.55 -1.20
CA ILE A 187 16.01 -8.72 -0.71
C ILE A 187 15.23 -7.42 -0.85
N LYS A 188 15.83 -6.27 -0.50
CA LYS A 188 15.18 -4.96 -0.66
C LYS A 188 14.78 -4.73 -2.12
N LYS A 189 15.68 -5.01 -3.07
CA LYS A 189 15.45 -4.85 -4.51
C LYS A 189 14.37 -5.78 -5.05
N VAL A 190 14.37 -7.05 -4.65
CA VAL A 190 13.28 -7.97 -5.01
C VAL A 190 11.96 -7.51 -4.42
N LEU A 191 11.98 -7.00 -3.20
CA LEU A 191 10.79 -6.52 -2.54
C LEU A 191 10.17 -5.28 -3.24
N GLU A 192 10.93 -4.47 -3.97
CA GLU A 192 10.39 -3.36 -4.80
C GLU A 192 9.41 -3.84 -5.89
N SER A 193 9.49 -5.11 -6.35
CA SER A 193 8.60 -5.67 -7.36
C SER A 193 7.34 -6.35 -6.78
N VAL A 194 7.18 -6.36 -5.45
CA VAL A 194 6.05 -7.03 -4.78
C VAL A 194 4.94 -6.05 -4.40
N SER A 195 3.71 -6.56 -4.29
CA SER A 195 2.52 -5.82 -3.84
C SER A 195 2.33 -5.92 -2.33
N TRP A 196 2.67 -7.06 -1.72
CA TRP A 196 2.65 -7.27 -0.28
C TRP A 196 3.61 -8.38 0.12
N TYR A 197 4.06 -8.39 1.37
CA TYR A 197 4.89 -9.45 1.92
C TYR A 197 4.66 -9.64 3.42
N THR A 198 4.93 -10.85 3.91
CA THR A 198 5.00 -11.20 5.33
C THR A 198 6.42 -11.59 5.66
N VAL A 199 6.86 -11.30 6.88
CA VAL A 199 8.20 -11.66 7.38
C VAL A 199 8.04 -12.51 8.63
N SER A 200 8.63 -13.69 8.61
CA SER A 200 8.69 -14.65 9.72
C SER A 200 10.15 -14.83 10.14
N ARG A 201 10.41 -14.84 11.45
CA ARG A 201 11.74 -15.20 11.98
C ARG A 201 11.66 -16.59 12.57
N LEU A 202 12.47 -17.50 12.04
CA LEU A 202 12.57 -18.88 12.48
C LEU A 202 13.89 -19.04 13.25
N LYS A 203 13.81 -19.60 14.45
CA LYS A 203 15.00 -20.06 15.16
C LYS A 203 15.25 -21.51 14.75
N ILE A 204 16.32 -21.76 14.02
CA ILE A 204 16.72 -23.09 13.57
C ILE A 204 18.04 -23.43 14.25
N GLY A 205 17.98 -24.21 15.33
CA GLY A 205 19.11 -24.39 16.24
C GLY A 205 19.53 -23.05 16.86
N ASP A 206 20.80 -22.70 16.69
CA ASP A 206 21.37 -21.42 17.14
C ASP A 206 21.27 -20.30 16.09
N GLN A 207 20.75 -20.59 14.90
CA GLN A 207 20.65 -19.64 13.81
C GLN A 207 19.29 -18.93 13.77
N GLN A 208 19.33 -17.63 13.45
CA GLN A 208 18.13 -16.85 13.16
C GLN A 208 17.96 -16.75 11.65
N VAL A 209 16.92 -17.41 11.14
CA VAL A 209 16.56 -17.39 9.73
C VAL A 209 15.36 -16.47 9.53
N VAL A 210 15.42 -15.60 8.54
CA VAL A 210 14.30 -14.75 8.14
C VAL A 210 13.67 -15.36 6.89
N MET A 211 12.39 -15.66 6.97
CA MET A 211 11.59 -16.10 5.83
C MET A 211 10.62 -14.99 5.45
N ILE A 212 10.52 -14.69 4.17
CA ILE A 212 9.64 -13.68 3.61
C ILE A 212 8.75 -14.37 2.59
N ILE A 213 7.44 -14.16 2.67
CA ILE A 213 6.50 -14.62 1.64
C ILE A 213 5.86 -13.37 1.05
N ALA A 214 6.06 -13.16 -0.23
CA ALA A 214 5.62 -11.97 -0.93
C ALA A 214 4.74 -12.31 -2.13
N ASN A 215 3.75 -11.48 -2.41
CA ASN A 215 3.02 -11.53 -3.67
C ASN A 215 3.61 -10.50 -4.63
N HIS A 216 4.13 -10.98 -5.74
CA HIS A 216 4.61 -10.16 -6.84
C HIS A 216 3.47 -9.32 -7.46
N LYS A 217 3.82 -8.18 -8.08
CA LYS A 217 2.87 -7.33 -8.83
C LYS A 217 2.17 -8.07 -9.98
N SER A 218 2.73 -9.18 -10.46
CA SER A 218 2.08 -10.07 -11.45
C SER A 218 0.99 -10.97 -10.86
N GLY A 219 0.93 -11.12 -9.54
CA GLY A 219 0.10 -12.11 -8.84
C GLY A 219 0.84 -13.39 -8.44
N ALA A 220 2.09 -13.57 -8.86
CA ALA A 220 2.93 -14.71 -8.47
C ALA A 220 3.35 -14.64 -6.99
N ILE A 221 3.69 -15.80 -6.40
CA ILE A 221 4.23 -15.89 -5.04
C ILE A 221 5.76 -15.97 -5.13
N VAL A 222 6.43 -15.14 -4.34
CA VAL A 222 7.88 -15.13 -4.15
C VAL A 222 8.18 -15.44 -2.69
N LYS A 223 8.95 -16.49 -2.42
CA LYS A 223 9.48 -16.79 -1.09
C LYS A 223 10.94 -16.33 -1.05
N ALA A 224 11.33 -15.58 -0.03
CA ALA A 224 12.72 -15.24 0.23
C ALA A 224 13.16 -15.84 1.57
N VAL A 225 14.34 -16.41 1.64
CA VAL A 225 14.97 -16.87 2.88
C VAL A 225 16.29 -16.13 3.03
N TYR A 226 16.52 -15.50 4.17
CA TYR A 226 17.78 -14.88 4.57
C TYR A 226 18.32 -15.61 5.79
N SER A 227 19.61 -15.94 5.75
CA SER A 227 20.30 -16.60 6.84
C SER A 227 21.76 -16.14 6.91
N PRO A 228 22.33 -15.97 8.11
CA PRO A 228 23.76 -15.67 8.28
C PRO A 228 24.65 -16.87 7.94
N SER A 229 24.09 -18.08 7.90
CA SER A 229 24.79 -19.31 7.50
C SER A 229 24.04 -20.02 6.37
N GLU A 230 24.75 -20.89 5.65
CA GLU A 230 24.12 -21.76 4.67
C GLU A 230 23.07 -22.66 5.35
N VAL A 231 21.87 -22.72 4.78
CA VAL A 231 20.76 -23.53 5.27
C VAL A 231 20.19 -24.36 4.12
N ASN A 232 19.66 -25.54 4.46
CA ASN A 232 18.96 -26.35 3.48
C ASN A 232 17.53 -25.82 3.32
N VAL A 233 17.18 -25.40 2.10
CA VAL A 233 15.86 -24.86 1.78
C VAL A 233 15.14 -25.87 0.89
N ASN A 234 14.12 -26.51 1.44
CA ASN A 234 13.28 -27.43 0.67
C ASN A 234 12.43 -26.64 -0.33
N VAL A 235 12.54 -27.00 -1.60
CA VAL A 235 11.77 -26.44 -2.71
C VAL A 235 10.83 -27.50 -3.29
N GLU A 236 9.64 -27.07 -3.69
CA GLU A 236 8.70 -27.94 -4.40
C GLU A 236 9.19 -28.26 -5.82
N PRO A 237 8.78 -29.38 -6.45
CA PRO A 237 9.28 -29.78 -7.77
C PRO A 237 9.07 -28.76 -8.90
N ASN A 238 8.08 -27.89 -8.77
CA ASN A 238 7.75 -26.82 -9.72
C ASN A 238 8.33 -25.46 -9.33
N GLU A 239 9.07 -25.37 -8.23
CA GLU A 239 9.70 -24.14 -7.77
C GLU A 239 11.10 -23.98 -8.36
N LYS A 240 11.39 -22.76 -8.80
CA LYS A 240 12.74 -22.34 -9.20
C LYS A 240 13.37 -21.57 -8.05
N ILE A 241 14.66 -21.81 -7.80
CA ILE A 241 15.42 -21.16 -6.73
C ILE A 241 16.62 -20.39 -7.29
N ILE A 242 16.83 -19.18 -6.77
CA ILE A 242 18.00 -18.35 -6.99
C ILE A 242 18.72 -18.23 -5.65
N ILE A 243 20.01 -18.53 -5.64
CA ILE A 243 20.85 -18.44 -4.44
C ILE A 243 21.86 -17.30 -4.64
N ARG A 244 21.88 -16.36 -3.71
CA ARG A 244 22.88 -15.28 -3.63
C ARG A 244 23.65 -15.41 -2.32
N LYS A 245 24.97 -15.38 -2.43
CA LYS A 245 25.89 -15.35 -1.29
C LYS A 245 26.49 -13.96 -1.22
N GLY A 246 26.28 -13.28 -0.10
CA GLY A 246 26.97 -12.02 0.20
C GLY A 246 28.03 -12.21 1.28
N GLU A 247 28.57 -11.10 1.78
CA GLU A 247 29.53 -11.12 2.89
C GLU A 247 28.84 -11.50 4.20
N GLY A 248 28.99 -12.77 4.61
CA GLY A 248 28.46 -13.27 5.87
C GLY A 248 26.95 -13.55 5.86
N TYR A 249 26.34 -13.72 4.68
CA TYR A 249 24.94 -14.11 4.57
C TYR A 249 24.61 -14.87 3.28
N TYR A 250 23.47 -15.55 3.32
CA TYR A 250 22.86 -16.28 2.22
C TYR A 250 21.43 -15.80 2.02
N VAL A 251 21.06 -15.57 0.76
CA VAL A 251 19.71 -15.25 0.31
C VAL A 251 19.25 -16.32 -0.67
N TYR A 252 18.07 -16.86 -0.44
CA TYR A 252 17.40 -17.83 -1.31
C TYR A 252 16.10 -17.21 -1.78
N LEU A 253 15.88 -17.11 -3.09
CA LEU A 253 14.66 -16.55 -3.68
C LEU A 253 13.99 -17.62 -4.51
N ILE A 254 12.70 -17.85 -4.23
CA ILE A 254 11.96 -19.00 -4.74
C ILE A 254 10.66 -18.52 -5.37
N THR A 255 10.36 -18.96 -6.58
CA THR A 255 9.08 -18.71 -7.24
C THR A 255 8.77 -19.83 -8.21
N GLN A 256 7.48 -20.08 -8.45
CA GLN A 256 7.00 -21.02 -9.47
C GLN A 256 6.84 -20.35 -10.85
N ASP A 257 6.75 -19.02 -10.90
CA ASP A 257 6.47 -18.27 -12.13
C ASP A 257 7.76 -17.92 -12.88
N GLU A 258 7.87 -18.37 -14.13
CA GLU A 258 9.06 -18.19 -14.96
C GLU A 258 9.35 -16.73 -15.29
N LYS A 259 8.31 -15.92 -15.53
CA LYS A 259 8.47 -14.50 -15.82
C LYS A 259 9.02 -13.76 -14.60
N THR A 260 8.44 -14.00 -13.43
CA THR A 260 8.88 -13.43 -12.16
C THR A 260 10.29 -13.90 -11.80
N TYR A 261 10.63 -15.17 -12.05
CA TYR A 261 11.99 -15.68 -11.88
C TYR A 261 13.02 -14.90 -12.71
N ASN A 262 12.75 -14.70 -14.00
CA ASN A 262 13.65 -13.98 -14.90
C ASN A 262 13.77 -12.49 -14.52
N GLU A 263 12.68 -11.87 -14.07
CA GLU A 263 12.67 -10.49 -13.57
C GLU A 263 13.53 -10.34 -12.32
N ILE A 264 13.38 -11.26 -11.36
CA ILE A 264 14.22 -11.30 -10.15
C ILE A 264 15.69 -11.48 -10.54
N LEU A 265 16.00 -12.45 -11.41
CA LEU A 265 17.36 -12.70 -11.86
C LEU A 265 18.00 -11.45 -12.48
N SER A 266 17.27 -10.78 -13.38
CA SER A 266 17.70 -9.52 -14.02
C SER A 266 17.97 -8.43 -12.98
N THR A 267 17.04 -8.25 -12.04
CA THR A 267 17.16 -7.29 -10.93
C THR A 267 18.42 -7.55 -10.11
N LEU A 268 18.68 -8.81 -9.75
CA LEU A 268 19.84 -9.18 -8.95
C LEU A 268 21.16 -9.03 -9.71
N SER A 269 21.16 -9.15 -11.04
CA SER A 269 22.36 -8.93 -11.86
C SER A 269 22.73 -7.45 -11.97
N SER A 270 21.80 -6.54 -11.68
CA SER A 270 22.06 -5.09 -11.67
C SER A 270 22.65 -4.55 -10.35
N ILE A 271 22.88 -5.43 -9.37
CA ILE A 271 23.36 -5.08 -8.02
C ILE A 271 24.90 -5.20 -7.91
N GLU A 272 25.58 -5.56 -9.01
CA GLU A 272 27.06 -5.60 -9.08
C GLU A 272 27.71 -4.21 -9.03
#